data_AF-A0A531MLS7-F1
#
_entry.id   AF-A0A531MLS7-F1
#
_cell.length_a   1.000
_cell.length_b   1.000
_cell.length_c   1.000
_cell.angle_alpha   90.00
_cell.angle_beta   90.00
_cell.angle_gamma   90.00
#
_symmetry.space_group_name_H-M   'P 1'
#
loop_
_entity.id
_entity.type
_entity.pdbx_description
1 polymer ?
#
loop_
_entity_poly.entity_id
_entity_poly.type
_entity_poly.pdbx_seq_one_letter_code
_entity_poly.pdbx_strand_id
1 'polypeptide(L)' 'MREGPDIARTASLVGDPARANMLTALMGGTALTASELALEAGVSLPTASSHLSKLMEG' A
#
# COMPACT_ATOMS: atom_id res chain seq x y z
N MET A 1 1.65 23.66 16.08
CA MET A 1 1.92 22.59 15.09
C MET A 1 2.68 21.50 15.82
N ARG A 2 2.19 20.26 15.84
CA ARG A 2 2.94 19.15 16.43
C ARG A 2 4.15 18.92 15.53
N GLU A 3 5.37 19.13 16.05
CA GLU A 3 6.58 18.75 15.34
C GLU A 3 6.66 17.22 15.32
N GLY A 4 6.58 16.63 14.12
CA GLY A 4 6.67 15.19 13.94
C GLY A 4 5.81 14.69 12.77
N PRO A 5 6.09 13.47 12.26
CA PRO A 5 5.28 12.85 11.22
C PRO A 5 3.82 12.71 11.66
N ASP A 6 2.90 12.92 10.73
CA ASP A 6 1.47 12.68 10.96
C ASP A 6 1.22 11.16 11.00
N ILE A 7 1.45 10.58 12.18
CA ILE A 7 1.28 9.15 12.43
C ILE A 7 -0.14 8.68 12.10
N ALA A 8 -1.16 9.52 12.32
CA ALA A 8 -2.53 9.17 12.02
C ALA A 8 -2.74 9.03 10.51
N ARG A 9 -2.21 9.96 9.72
CA ARG A 9 -2.22 9.88 8.25
C ARG A 9 -1.47 8.63 7.77
N THR A 10 -0.23 8.41 8.22
CA THR A 10 0.55 7.23 7.83
C THR A 10 -0.17 5.93 8.20
N ALA A 11 -0.70 5.81 9.42
CA ALA A 11 -1.45 4.64 9.86
C ALA A 11 -2.70 4.40 9.00
N SER A 12 -3.40 5.45 8.58
CA SER A 12 -4.56 5.33 7.69
C SER A 12 -4.19 4.79 6.29
N LEU A 13 -2.97 5.05 5.84
CA LEU A 13 -2.46 4.58 4.56
C LEU A 13 -1.96 3.14 4.65
N VAL A 14 -1.25 2.76 5.70
CA VAL A 14 -0.66 1.40 5.78
C VAL A 14 -1.56 0.38 6.47
N GLY A 15 -2.53 0.81 7.28
CA GLY A 15 -3.34 -0.06 8.15
C GLY A 15 -4.46 -0.85 7.46
N ASP A 16 -4.55 -0.80 6.15
CA ASP A 16 -5.49 -1.60 5.36
C ASP A 16 -4.84 -2.92 4.96
N PRO A 17 -5.52 -4.09 5.11
CA PRO A 17 -4.91 -5.38 4.85
C PRO A 17 -4.31 -5.53 3.45
N ALA A 18 -4.99 -5.04 2.41
CA ALA A 18 -4.50 -5.15 1.04
C ALA A 18 -3.25 -4.28 0.85
N ARG A 19 -3.28 -3.03 1.34
CA ARG A 19 -2.10 -2.13 1.27
C ARG A 19 -0.92 -2.66 2.08
N ALA A 20 -1.17 -3.21 3.27
CA ALA A 20 -0.15 -3.81 4.11
C ALA A 20 0.54 -4.99 3.42
N ASN A 21 -0.23 -5.87 2.77
CA ASN A 21 0.32 -7.01 2.03
C ASN A 21 1.15 -6.55 0.83
N MET A 22 0.67 -5.57 0.05
CA MET A 22 1.42 -5.01 -1.08
C MET A 22 2.76 -4.38 -0.63
N LEU A 23 2.74 -3.58 0.45
CA LEU A 23 3.95 -2.97 0.99
C LEU A 23 4.92 -4.01 1.53
N THR A 24 4.41 -5.04 2.21
CA THR A 24 5.23 -6.16 2.70
C THR A 24 5.90 -6.91 1.55
N ALA A 25 5.18 -7.16 0.45
CA ALA A 25 5.73 -7.80 -0.74
C ALA A 25 6.87 -6.95 -1.36
N LEU A 26 6.68 -5.63 -1.45
CA LEU A 26 7.72 -4.70 -1.93
C LEU A 26 8.94 -4.63 -1.00
N MET A 27 8.75 -4.75 0.32
CA MET A 27 9.86 -4.84 1.28
C MET A 27 10.73 -6.08 1.09
N GLY A 28 10.27 -7.08 0.33
CA GLY A 28 11.07 -8.22 -0.10
C GLY A 28 12.23 -7.85 -1.05
N GLY A 29 12.28 -6.62 -1.57
CA GLY A 29 13.40 -6.10 -2.37
C GLY A 29 13.32 -6.41 -3.87
N THR A 30 12.27 -7.10 -4.32
CA THR A 30 12.01 -7.37 -5.73
C THR A 30 11.03 -6.34 -6.29
N ALA A 31 11.26 -5.90 -7.53
CA ALA A 31 10.30 -5.08 -8.25
C ALA A 31 9.10 -5.94 -8.64
N LEU A 32 7.90 -5.56 -8.19
CA LEU A 32 6.65 -6.26 -8.49
C LEU A 32 5.77 -5.40 -9.39
N THR A 33 5.10 -6.04 -10.33
CA THR A 33 4.06 -5.44 -11.16
C THR A 33 2.77 -5.25 -10.36
N ALA A 34 1.87 -4.38 -10.84
CA ALA A 34 0.56 -4.19 -10.22
C ALA A 34 -0.26 -5.50 -10.15
N SER A 35 -0.07 -6.41 -11.11
CA SER A 35 -0.75 -7.70 -11.13
C SER A 35 -0.23 -8.65 -10.07
N GLU A 36 1.07 -8.68 -9.85
CA GLU A 36 1.68 -9.48 -8.77
C GLU A 36 1.26 -8.92 -7.40
N LEU A 37 1.21 -7.60 -7.24
CA LEU A 37 0.72 -6.97 -6.02
C LEU A 37 -0.77 -7.25 -5.76
N ALA A 38 -1.59 -7.29 -6.81
CA ALA A 38 -2.99 -7.68 -6.69
C ALA A 38 -3.14 -9.12 -6.20
N LEU A 39 -2.27 -10.02 -6.67
CA LEU A 39 -2.23 -11.42 -6.24
C LEU A 39 -1.82 -11.54 -4.77
N GLU A 40 -0.74 -10.88 -4.36
CA GLU A 40 -0.26 -10.87 -2.96
C GLU A 40 -1.31 -10.30 -1.98
N ALA A 41 -2.09 -9.32 -2.43
CA ALA A 41 -3.14 -8.71 -1.62
C ALA A 41 -4.49 -9.46 -1.69
N GLY A 42 -4.64 -10.45 -2.58
CA GLY A 42 -5.90 -11.17 -2.77
C GLY A 42 -7.03 -10.29 -3.30
N VAL A 43 -6.72 -9.27 -4.11
CA VAL A 43 -7.71 -8.33 -4.67
C VAL A 43 -7.69 -8.30 -6.19
N SER A 44 -8.73 -7.70 -6.80
CA SER A 44 -8.77 -7.49 -8.24
C SER A 44 -7.74 -6.44 -8.70
N LEU A 45 -7.34 -6.48 -9.98
CA LEU A 45 -6.46 -5.48 -10.58
C LEU A 45 -6.97 -4.03 -10.40
N PRO A 46 -8.24 -3.69 -10.68
CA PRO A 46 -8.75 -2.34 -10.42
C PRO A 46 -8.67 -1.92 -8.95
N THR A 47 -8.95 -2.84 -8.03
CA THR A 47 -8.84 -2.58 -6.58
C THR A 47 -7.39 -2.31 -6.18
N ALA A 48 -6.44 -3.09 -6.70
CA ALA A 48 -5.03 -2.86 -6.45
C ALA A 48 -4.56 -1.51 -6.98
N SER A 49 -4.95 -1.13 -8.20
CA SER A 49 -4.63 0.20 -8.74
C SER A 49 -5.15 1.32 -7.85
N SER A 50 -6.39 1.23 -7.34
CA SER A 50 -6.93 2.23 -6.41
C SER A 50 -6.14 2.33 -5.10
N HIS A 51 -5.72 1.19 -4.55
CA HIS A 51 -4.86 1.16 -3.37
C HIS A 51 -3.48 1.77 -3.62
N LEU A 52 -2.85 1.47 -4.76
CA LEU A 52 -1.57 2.04 -5.15
C LEU A 52 -1.65 3.55 -5.37
N SER A 53 -2.70 4.04 -6.04
CA SER A 53 -2.96 5.48 -6.16
C SER A 53 -3.05 6.15 -4.80
N LYS A 54 -3.81 5.56 -3.86
CA LYS A 54 -3.93 6.11 -2.51
C LYS A 54 -2.61 6.11 -1.73
N LEU A 55 -1.76 5.09 -1.90
CA LEU A 55 -0.42 5.08 -1.30
C LEU A 55 0.49 6.15 -1.90
N MET A 56 0.36 6.43 -3.19
CA MET A 56 1.16 7.42 -3.91
C MET A 56 0.71 8.88 -3.61
N GLU A 57 -0.60 9.09 -3.45
CA GLU A 57 -1.21 10.39 -3.10
C GLU A 57 -1.18 10.69 -1.58
N GLY A 58 -0.85 9.67 -0.80
CA GLY A 58 -0.81 9.66 0.67
C GLY A 58 0.19 10.61 1.29
#